data_AF-A0A4R4XIC7-F1
#
_entry.id   AF-A0A4R4XIC7-F1
#
_cell.length_a   1.000
_cell.length_b   1.000
_cell.length_c   1.000
_cell.angle_alpha   90.00
_cell.angle_beta   90.00
_cell.angle_gamma   90.00
#
_symmetry.space_group_name_H-M   'P 1'
#
loop_
_entity.id
_entity.type
_entity.pdbx_description
1 polymer ?
#
loop_
_entity_poly.entity_id
_entity_poly.type
_entity_poly.pdbx_seq_one_letter_code
_entity_poly.pdbx_strand_id
1 'polypeptide(L)'
;MSALALPLAACATPPTTREMFGEYVRSTDVVGDEFQSANSQARVANFASMGSPEELIGRLMAPRPCDASGCVRPWREGGSSKPPAGLDAARALSGPNGKVYERKILVKRDDDKLELISLYLVHKADGTKLLVDSKKEQHTGGLNGFRENNDVLGSDDFMLVTRDITAVSGKSEIVVVSGHTSPSRKPWFIGGGIFLLAVAALWVIVRRVRKARSAGT
;
A
#
# COMPACT_ATOMS: atom_id res chain seq x y z
N MET A 1 11.55 38.07 -20.41
CA MET A 1 10.63 37.81 -19.29
C MET A 1 10.29 36.33 -19.33
N SER A 2 10.93 35.51 -18.50
CA SER A 2 10.70 34.06 -18.48
C SER A 2 9.53 33.76 -17.54
N ALA A 3 8.40 33.36 -18.11
CA ALA A 3 7.27 32.84 -17.34
C ALA A 3 7.63 31.43 -16.85
N LEU A 4 7.86 31.30 -15.54
CA LEU A 4 7.84 29.99 -14.88
C LEU A 4 6.41 29.48 -14.90
N ALA A 5 6.11 28.58 -15.84
CA ALA A 5 4.91 27.75 -15.78
C ALA A 5 5.12 26.72 -14.65
N LEU A 6 4.53 26.98 -13.49
CA LEU A 6 4.40 26.00 -12.42
C LEU A 6 3.41 24.91 -12.87
N PRO A 7 3.79 23.62 -12.94
CA PRO A 7 2.82 22.56 -13.14
C PRO A 7 1.93 22.50 -11.90
N LEU A 8 0.64 22.79 -12.09
CA LEU A 8 -0.39 22.51 -11.10
C LEU A 8 -0.42 20.99 -10.92
N ALA A 9 0.22 20.50 -9.86
CA ALA A 9 0.07 19.12 -9.43
C ALA A 9 -1.41 18.91 -9.06
N ALA A 10 -2.15 18.25 -9.94
CA ALA A 10 -3.49 17.79 -9.64
C ALA A 10 -3.37 16.70 -8.58
N CYS A 11 -3.51 17.05 -7.31
CA CYS A 11 -3.67 16.07 -6.25
C CYS A 11 -5.00 15.34 -6.51
N ALA A 12 -4.93 14.07 -6.94
CA ALA A 12 -6.12 13.23 -7.02
C ALA A 12 -6.79 13.20 -5.63
N THR A 13 -8.09 13.51 -5.58
CA THR A 13 -8.83 13.41 -4.32
C THR A 13 -9.01 11.92 -4.01
N PRO A 14 -8.59 11.44 -2.82
CA PRO A 14 -8.77 10.04 -2.48
C PRO A 14 -10.24 9.63 -2.55
N PRO A 15 -10.59 8.50 -3.18
CA PRO A 15 -11.95 8.01 -3.18
C PRO A 15 -12.37 7.60 -1.77
N THR A 16 -13.65 7.70 -1.48
CA THR A 16 -14.24 7.22 -0.23
C THR A 16 -14.38 5.70 -0.25
N THR A 17 -14.51 5.09 0.93
CA THR A 17 -14.84 3.66 1.06
C THR A 17 -16.08 3.27 0.27
N ARG A 18 -17.12 4.11 0.28
CA ARG A 18 -18.37 3.87 -0.45
C ARG A 18 -18.16 3.88 -1.96
N GLU A 19 -17.35 4.81 -2.46
CA GLU A 19 -17.04 4.92 -3.89
C GLU A 19 -16.23 3.70 -4.37
N MET A 20 -15.10 3.40 -3.71
CA MET A 20 -14.27 2.25 -4.08
C MET A 20 -15.05 0.94 -4.03
N PHE A 21 -15.78 0.69 -2.95
CA PHE A 21 -16.53 -0.55 -2.82
C PHE A 21 -17.73 -0.62 -3.77
N GLY A 22 -18.44 0.49 -3.97
CA GLY A 22 -19.55 0.56 -4.90
C GLY A 22 -19.11 0.33 -6.35
N GLU A 23 -17.91 0.78 -6.72
CA GLU A 23 -17.28 0.49 -8.01
C GLU A 23 -16.94 -1.00 -8.13
N TYR A 24 -16.31 -1.60 -7.12
CA TYR A 24 -16.00 -3.04 -7.08
C TYR A 24 -17.24 -3.93 -7.22
N VAL A 25 -18.35 -3.57 -6.57
CA VAL A 25 -19.61 -4.32 -6.64
C VAL A 25 -20.22 -4.28 -8.05
N ARG A 26 -19.97 -3.22 -8.83
CA ARG A 26 -20.51 -3.05 -10.18
C ARG A 26 -19.56 -3.49 -11.30
N SER A 27 -18.25 -3.52 -11.04
CA SER A 27 -17.25 -3.88 -12.06
C SER A 27 -17.18 -5.39 -12.26
N THR A 28 -17.30 -5.85 -13.51
CA THR A 28 -17.01 -7.24 -13.89
C THR A 28 -15.55 -7.44 -14.31
N ASP A 29 -14.80 -6.35 -14.43
CA ASP A 29 -13.39 -6.35 -14.83
C ASP A 29 -12.54 -5.94 -13.63
N VAL A 30 -12.34 -6.90 -12.72
CA VAL A 30 -11.50 -6.74 -11.54
C VAL A 30 -10.39 -7.78 -11.61
N VAL A 31 -9.14 -7.33 -11.59
CA VAL A 31 -7.98 -8.21 -11.66
C VAL A 31 -7.88 -9.01 -10.35
N GLY A 32 -7.70 -10.33 -10.46
CA GLY A 32 -7.60 -11.20 -9.28
C GLY A 32 -8.92 -11.42 -8.55
N ASP A 33 -10.05 -11.11 -9.18
CA ASP A 33 -11.37 -11.28 -8.59
C ASP A 33 -11.70 -12.75 -8.28
N GLU A 34 -12.31 -12.95 -7.13
CA GLU A 34 -12.80 -14.25 -6.67
C GLU A 34 -14.29 -14.44 -7.01
N PHE A 35 -14.99 -13.37 -7.40
CA PHE A 35 -16.42 -13.37 -7.69
C PHE A 35 -16.68 -13.20 -9.19
N GLN A 36 -16.64 -14.28 -9.95
CA GLN A 36 -17.02 -14.21 -11.36
C GLN A 36 -18.53 -13.99 -11.53
N SER A 37 -18.92 -13.16 -12.48
CA SER A 37 -20.32 -12.88 -12.81
C SER A 37 -20.45 -12.53 -14.29
N ALA A 38 -21.54 -12.95 -14.92
CA ALA A 38 -21.73 -12.78 -16.36
C ALA A 38 -21.85 -11.30 -16.79
N ASN A 39 -22.39 -10.44 -15.93
CA ASN A 39 -22.54 -9.00 -16.15
C ASN A 39 -22.67 -8.26 -14.80
N SER A 40 -22.66 -6.92 -14.85
CA SER A 40 -22.74 -6.06 -13.66
C SER A 40 -24.05 -6.25 -12.88
N GLN A 41 -25.19 -6.44 -13.54
CA GLN A 41 -26.47 -6.66 -12.88
C GLN A 41 -26.48 -7.98 -12.09
N ALA A 42 -25.98 -9.06 -12.68
CA ALA A 42 -25.84 -10.36 -12.02
C ALA A 42 -24.87 -10.27 -10.83
N ARG A 43 -23.78 -9.52 -10.98
CA ARG A 43 -22.80 -9.28 -9.90
C ARG A 43 -23.43 -8.56 -8.71
N VAL A 44 -24.16 -7.47 -8.96
CA VAL A 44 -24.88 -6.73 -7.92
C VAL A 44 -25.90 -7.62 -7.22
N ALA A 45 -26.67 -8.42 -7.98
CA ALA A 45 -27.64 -9.36 -7.41
C ALA A 45 -26.96 -10.45 -6.55
N ASN A 46 -25.83 -11.00 -7.03
CA ASN A 46 -25.04 -11.97 -6.28
C ASN A 46 -24.53 -11.39 -4.96
N PHE A 47 -23.96 -10.19 -4.98
CA PHE A 47 -23.49 -9.53 -3.76
C PHE A 47 -24.64 -9.16 -2.82
N ALA A 48 -25.77 -8.69 -3.35
CA ALA A 48 -26.96 -8.42 -2.54
C ALA A 48 -27.49 -9.67 -1.82
N SER A 49 -27.27 -10.87 -2.38
CA SER A 49 -27.64 -12.14 -1.74
C SER A 49 -26.69 -12.58 -0.60
N MET A 50 -25.50 -11.97 -0.50
CA MET A 50 -24.46 -12.40 0.45
C MET A 50 -24.51 -11.69 1.81
N GLY A 51 -25.24 -10.58 1.91
CA GLY A 51 -25.38 -9.79 3.14
C GLY A 51 -25.41 -8.28 2.88
N SER A 52 -25.27 -7.50 3.95
CA SER A 52 -25.14 -6.04 3.84
C SER A 52 -23.81 -5.64 3.18
N PRO A 53 -23.69 -4.43 2.59
CA PRO A 53 -22.42 -3.93 2.08
C PRO A 53 -21.27 -4.00 3.10
N GLU A 54 -21.55 -3.68 4.36
CA GLU A 54 -20.57 -3.70 5.45
C GLU A 54 -20.13 -5.14 5.78
N GLU A 55 -21.06 -6.09 5.80
CA GLU A 55 -20.74 -7.51 5.98
C GLU A 55 -19.89 -8.04 4.83
N LEU A 56 -20.21 -7.63 3.60
CA LEU A 56 -19.48 -8.04 2.41
C LEU A 56 -18.06 -7.47 2.37
N ILE A 57 -17.87 -6.17 2.67
CA ILE A 57 -16.52 -5.59 2.81
C ILE A 57 -15.76 -6.30 3.93
N GLY A 58 -16.41 -6.52 5.08
CA GLY A 58 -15.79 -7.19 6.22
C GLY A 58 -15.33 -8.61 5.88
N ARG A 59 -16.12 -9.35 5.11
CA ARG A 59 -15.76 -10.69 4.61
C ARG A 59 -14.65 -10.65 3.56
N LEU A 60 -14.69 -9.69 2.63
CA LEU A 60 -13.66 -9.52 1.60
C LEU A 60 -12.28 -9.24 2.23
N MET A 61 -12.24 -8.42 3.27
CA MET A 61 -11.00 -8.02 3.95
C MET A 61 -10.61 -8.96 5.10
N ALA A 62 -11.41 -9.99 5.38
CA ALA A 62 -11.17 -10.90 6.49
C ALA A 62 -9.85 -11.68 6.28
N PRO A 63 -9.06 -11.90 7.35
CA PRO A 63 -7.88 -12.74 7.27
C PRO A 63 -8.29 -14.20 7.10
N ARG A 64 -7.72 -14.88 6.12
CA ARG A 64 -7.98 -16.29 5.80
C ARG A 64 -6.79 -17.12 6.23
N PRO A 65 -6.95 -18.12 7.12
CA PRO A 65 -5.82 -18.95 7.53
C PRO A 65 -5.27 -19.73 6.32
N CYS A 66 -3.94 -19.85 6.28
CA CYS A 66 -3.24 -20.66 5.30
C CYS A 66 -2.57 -21.86 5.98
N ASP A 67 -2.63 -23.00 5.31
CA ASP A 67 -1.94 -24.24 5.67
C ASP A 67 -0.93 -24.63 4.58
N ALA A 68 -0.43 -25.86 4.58
CA ALA A 68 0.53 -26.36 3.58
C ALA A 68 -0.06 -26.50 2.16
N SER A 69 -1.37 -26.68 2.03
CA SER A 69 -2.08 -26.86 0.76
C SER A 69 -2.51 -25.54 0.11
N GLY A 70 -2.62 -24.46 0.89
CA GLY A 70 -3.02 -23.15 0.39
C GLY A 70 -3.66 -22.30 1.47
N CYS A 71 -4.50 -21.36 1.08
CA CYS A 71 -5.31 -20.56 2.00
C CYS A 71 -6.77 -20.99 1.88
N VAL A 72 -7.48 -21.00 3.00
CA VAL A 72 -8.91 -21.37 3.02
C VAL A 72 -9.69 -20.42 2.13
N ARG A 73 -10.33 -20.93 1.08
CA ARG A 73 -11.22 -20.16 0.20
C ARG A 73 -12.68 -20.45 0.56
N PRO A 74 -13.44 -19.46 1.03
CA PRO A 74 -14.84 -19.69 1.44
C PRO A 74 -15.82 -19.81 0.25
N TRP A 75 -15.37 -19.62 -0.99
CA TRP A 75 -16.21 -19.62 -2.19
C TRP A 75 -15.74 -20.68 -3.20
N ARG A 76 -16.67 -21.35 -3.90
CA ARG A 76 -16.33 -22.30 -4.97
C ARG A 76 -15.63 -21.55 -6.11
N GLU A 77 -14.45 -22.04 -6.47
CA GLU A 77 -13.50 -21.38 -7.37
C GLU A 77 -14.00 -21.26 -8.80
N GLY A 78 -13.92 -20.04 -9.36
CA GLY A 78 -13.57 -19.80 -10.76
C GLY A 78 -12.10 -19.36 -10.91
N GLY A 79 -11.29 -19.44 -9.84
CA GLY A 79 -9.92 -18.92 -9.77
C GLY A 79 -8.85 -19.95 -10.11
N SER A 80 -7.67 -19.47 -10.53
CA SER A 80 -6.55 -20.34 -10.93
C SER A 80 -6.07 -21.24 -9.79
N SER A 81 -5.67 -22.47 -10.14
CA SER A 81 -5.07 -23.47 -9.25
C SER A 81 -3.64 -23.13 -8.80
N LYS A 82 -3.07 -22.00 -9.25
CA LYS A 82 -1.73 -21.57 -8.85
C LYS A 82 -1.80 -20.91 -7.47
N PRO A 83 -0.93 -21.31 -6.52
CA PRO A 83 -0.83 -20.60 -5.24
C PRO A 83 -0.47 -19.13 -5.53
N PRO A 84 -1.13 -18.15 -4.87
CA PRO A 84 -0.83 -16.75 -5.13
C PRO A 84 0.62 -16.42 -4.72
N ALA A 85 1.23 -15.48 -5.45
CA ALA A 85 2.63 -15.12 -5.27
C ALA A 85 2.85 -14.56 -3.85
N GLY A 86 3.94 -14.99 -3.18
CA GLY A 86 4.29 -14.55 -1.83
C GLY A 86 4.04 -15.59 -0.73
N LEU A 87 3.17 -16.59 -0.94
CA LEU A 87 2.82 -17.58 0.08
C LEU A 87 4.03 -18.44 0.51
N ASP A 88 4.88 -18.81 -0.44
CA ASP A 88 6.11 -19.56 -0.19
C ASP A 88 7.07 -18.80 0.73
N ALA A 89 7.29 -17.51 0.44
CA ALA A 89 8.11 -16.63 1.26
C ALA A 89 7.48 -16.40 2.64
N ALA A 90 6.16 -16.19 2.72
CA ALA A 90 5.44 -16.04 3.97
C ALA A 90 5.59 -17.26 4.89
N ARG A 91 5.52 -18.48 4.33
CA ARG A 91 5.76 -19.72 5.09
C ARG A 91 7.20 -19.87 5.54
N ALA A 92 8.17 -19.53 4.68
CA ALA A 92 9.56 -19.56 5.07
C ALA A 92 9.84 -18.59 6.24
N LEU A 93 9.23 -17.39 6.18
CA LEU A 93 9.36 -16.37 7.21
C LEU A 93 8.61 -16.70 8.50
N SER A 94 7.53 -17.48 8.46
CA SER A 94 6.77 -17.83 9.67
C SER A 94 7.57 -18.71 10.63
N GLY A 95 8.46 -19.54 10.08
CA GLY A 95 9.24 -20.50 10.86
C GLY A 95 8.39 -21.58 11.52
N PRO A 96 9.00 -22.44 12.35
CA PRO A 96 8.30 -23.50 13.06
C PRO A 96 7.31 -22.87 14.07
N ASN A 97 6.05 -23.31 14.01
CA ASN A 97 4.93 -22.80 14.83
C ASN A 97 4.43 -21.39 14.49
N GLY A 98 4.96 -20.75 13.44
CA GLY A 98 4.36 -19.52 12.92
C GLY A 98 3.02 -19.80 12.21
N LYS A 99 2.17 -18.79 12.16
CA LYS A 99 0.90 -18.83 11.43
C LYS A 99 0.94 -17.88 10.26
N VAL A 100 0.34 -18.28 9.15
CA VAL A 100 0.21 -17.46 7.95
C VAL A 100 -1.27 -17.26 7.66
N TYR A 101 -1.64 -16.03 7.35
CA TYR A 101 -2.98 -15.67 6.91
C TYR A 101 -2.87 -14.89 5.59
N GLU A 102 -3.82 -15.08 4.70
CA GLU A 102 -4.00 -14.21 3.54
C GLU A 102 -5.03 -13.13 3.88
N ARG A 103 -4.75 -11.89 3.48
CA ARG A 103 -5.70 -10.80 3.47
C ARG A 103 -5.76 -10.22 2.07
N LYS A 104 -6.96 -10.11 1.52
CA LYS A 104 -7.18 -9.35 0.30
C LYS A 104 -7.27 -7.87 0.66
N ILE A 105 -6.76 -7.04 -0.22
CA ILE A 105 -6.99 -5.59 -0.22
C ILE A 105 -7.46 -5.20 -1.62
N LEU A 106 -8.39 -4.26 -1.68
CA LEU A 106 -8.91 -3.76 -2.94
C LEU A 106 -8.12 -2.52 -3.32
N VAL A 107 -7.50 -2.57 -4.50
CA VAL A 107 -6.66 -1.51 -5.03
C VAL A 107 -7.37 -0.89 -6.22
N LYS A 108 -7.40 0.43 -6.26
CA LYS A 108 -7.68 1.19 -7.48
C LYS A 108 -6.36 1.76 -7.97
N ARG A 109 -5.95 1.35 -9.16
CA ARG A 109 -4.72 1.79 -9.83
C ARG A 109 -4.88 3.21 -10.38
N ASP A 110 -3.76 3.84 -10.68
CA ASP A 110 -3.69 5.14 -11.34
C ASP A 110 -4.40 5.19 -12.71
N ASP A 111 -4.51 4.03 -13.39
CA ASP A 111 -5.26 3.84 -14.64
C ASP A 111 -6.75 3.50 -14.44
N ASP A 112 -7.29 3.77 -13.25
CA ASP A 112 -8.66 3.49 -12.80
C ASP A 112 -9.02 1.99 -12.73
N LYS A 113 -8.10 1.05 -12.97
CA LYS A 113 -8.40 -0.38 -12.85
C LYS A 113 -8.51 -0.81 -11.40
N LEU A 114 -9.44 -1.73 -11.14
CA LEU A 114 -9.60 -2.39 -9.86
C LEU A 114 -8.85 -3.72 -9.82
N GLU A 115 -8.16 -3.96 -8.70
CA GLU A 115 -7.40 -5.18 -8.47
C GLU A 115 -7.57 -5.67 -7.02
N LEU A 116 -7.78 -6.97 -6.83
CA LEU A 116 -7.70 -7.63 -5.53
C LEU A 116 -6.33 -8.29 -5.33
N ILE A 117 -5.44 -7.57 -4.65
CA ILE A 117 -4.12 -8.11 -4.31
C ILE A 117 -4.16 -8.89 -3.00
N SER A 118 -3.37 -9.96 -2.92
CA SER A 118 -3.15 -10.72 -1.70
C SER A 118 -1.94 -10.18 -0.95
N LEU A 119 -2.10 -9.92 0.35
CA LEU A 119 -1.00 -9.75 1.29
C LEU A 119 -1.03 -10.92 2.28
N TYR A 120 0.14 -11.45 2.62
CA TYR A 120 0.28 -12.51 3.60
C TYR A 120 0.70 -11.94 4.95
N LEU A 121 -0.12 -12.13 5.96
CA LEU A 121 0.17 -11.80 7.34
C LEU A 121 0.89 -13.00 7.96
N VAL A 122 2.14 -12.78 8.37
CA VAL A 122 2.92 -13.78 9.10
C VAL A 122 2.93 -13.40 10.57
N HIS A 123 2.45 -14.32 11.41
CA HIS A 123 2.48 -14.22 12.86
C HIS A 123 3.49 -15.26 13.37
N LYS A 124 4.68 -14.79 13.75
CA LYS A 124 5.75 -15.63 14.29
C LYS A 124 5.44 -16.04 15.73
N ALA A 125 6.09 -17.12 16.18
CA ALA A 125 5.94 -17.62 17.55
C ALA A 125 6.44 -16.62 18.63
N ASP A 126 7.36 -15.72 18.27
CA ASP A 126 7.88 -14.66 19.15
C ASP A 126 6.93 -13.44 19.26
N GLY A 127 5.77 -13.49 18.61
CA GLY A 127 4.79 -12.40 18.58
C GLY A 127 5.02 -11.37 17.47
N THR A 128 6.09 -11.49 16.69
CA THR A 128 6.35 -10.62 15.54
C THR A 128 5.28 -10.79 14.48
N LYS A 129 4.75 -9.67 13.99
CA LYS A 129 3.80 -9.61 12.88
C LYS A 129 4.44 -8.89 11.71
N LEU A 130 4.38 -9.49 10.53
CA LEU A 130 4.87 -8.90 9.29
C LEU A 130 3.90 -9.18 8.14
N LEU A 131 3.98 -8.36 7.11
CA LEU A 131 3.28 -8.56 5.85
C LEU A 131 4.27 -9.07 4.81
N VAL A 132 3.81 -9.90 3.88
CA VAL A 132 4.56 -10.33 2.71
C VAL A 132 3.70 -10.07 1.47
N ASP A 133 4.28 -9.41 0.48
CA ASP A 133 3.61 -9.06 -0.77
C ASP A 133 3.86 -10.07 -1.90
N SER A 134 3.33 -9.76 -3.08
CA SER A 134 3.46 -10.59 -4.28
C SER A 134 4.89 -10.67 -4.84
N LYS A 135 5.77 -9.73 -4.46
CA LYS A 135 7.20 -9.73 -4.78
C LYS A 135 8.05 -10.45 -3.74
N LYS A 136 7.40 -11.06 -2.74
CA LYS A 136 8.03 -11.82 -1.65
C LYS A 136 8.81 -10.92 -0.68
N GLU A 137 8.59 -9.61 -0.72
CA GLU A 137 9.22 -8.68 0.21
C GLU A 137 8.46 -8.66 1.54
N GLN A 138 9.20 -8.50 2.64
CA GLN A 138 8.62 -8.42 3.98
C GLN A 138 8.49 -6.97 4.44
N HIS A 139 7.37 -6.65 5.08
CA HIS A 139 7.06 -5.32 5.58
C HIS A 139 6.68 -5.39 7.06
N THR A 140 7.38 -4.60 7.88
CA THR A 140 7.08 -4.42 9.30
C THR A 140 6.35 -3.09 9.52
N GLY A 141 5.87 -2.81 10.74
CA GLY A 141 5.19 -1.53 11.03
C GLY A 141 3.74 -1.43 10.52
N GLY A 142 3.14 -2.55 10.12
CA GLY A 142 1.73 -2.63 9.70
C GLY A 142 1.45 -1.84 8.43
N LEU A 143 0.29 -1.19 8.37
CA LEU A 143 -0.19 -0.51 7.15
C LEU A 143 0.75 0.63 6.73
N ASN A 144 1.25 1.42 7.69
CA ASN A 144 2.15 2.53 7.37
C ASN A 144 3.50 2.04 6.87
N GLY A 145 4.11 1.05 7.55
CA GLY A 145 5.38 0.51 7.11
C GLY A 145 5.31 -0.20 5.76
N PHE A 146 4.18 -0.84 5.43
CA PHE A 146 3.91 -1.32 4.07
C PHE A 146 3.87 -0.16 3.07
N ARG A 147 3.08 0.88 3.32
CA ARG A 147 2.97 2.05 2.42
C ARG A 147 4.29 2.78 2.21
N GLU A 148 5.19 2.75 3.19
CA GLU A 148 6.49 3.42 3.09
C GLU A 148 7.51 2.65 2.26
N ASN A 149 7.43 1.32 2.23
CA ASN A 149 8.53 0.49 1.74
C ASN A 149 8.15 -0.47 0.61
N ASN A 150 6.86 -0.63 0.29
CA ASN A 150 6.44 -1.52 -0.78
C ASN A 150 6.78 -0.97 -2.17
N ASP A 151 7.11 -1.86 -3.09
CA ASP A 151 7.37 -1.54 -4.50
C ASP A 151 6.29 -2.12 -5.43
N VAL A 152 5.17 -2.59 -4.87
CA VAL A 152 4.03 -3.17 -5.59
C VAL A 152 2.95 -2.15 -5.93
N LEU A 153 2.89 -1.03 -5.20
CA LEU A 153 1.91 0.04 -5.39
C LEU A 153 2.59 1.39 -5.55
N GLY A 154 2.00 2.25 -6.39
CA GLY A 154 2.41 3.63 -6.56
C GLY A 154 1.80 4.57 -5.51
N SER A 155 2.26 5.83 -5.49
CA SER A 155 1.66 6.87 -4.63
C SER A 155 0.26 7.30 -5.06
N ASP A 156 -0.07 7.10 -6.33
CA ASP A 156 -1.36 7.46 -6.92
C ASP A 156 -2.36 6.29 -6.93
N ASP A 157 -1.92 5.09 -6.52
CA ASP A 157 -2.82 3.97 -6.24
C ASP A 157 -3.58 4.22 -4.92
N PHE A 158 -4.83 3.77 -4.84
CA PHE A 158 -5.62 3.80 -3.60
C PHE A 158 -5.95 2.39 -3.13
N MET A 159 -5.84 2.15 -1.82
CA MET A 159 -6.15 0.87 -1.19
C MET A 159 -7.32 1.03 -0.24
N LEU A 160 -8.36 0.22 -0.43
CA LEU A 160 -9.36 -0.07 0.58
C LEU A 160 -8.89 -1.26 1.42
N VAL A 161 -8.62 -1.02 2.71
CA VAL A 161 -7.96 -1.96 3.62
C VAL A 161 -8.39 -1.73 5.06
N THR A 162 -8.16 -2.70 5.93
CA THR A 162 -8.31 -2.52 7.38
C THR A 162 -7.18 -1.67 7.96
N ARG A 163 -7.50 -0.69 8.83
CA ARG A 163 -6.54 0.19 9.51
C ARG A 163 -5.48 -0.61 10.28
N ASP A 164 -5.90 -1.64 11.02
CA ASP A 164 -4.99 -2.65 11.54
C ASP A 164 -4.92 -3.84 10.57
N ILE A 165 -4.08 -3.69 9.56
CA ILE A 165 -3.85 -4.69 8.51
C ILE A 165 -3.25 -6.00 9.02
N THR A 166 -2.73 -6.05 10.26
CA THR A 166 -2.13 -7.25 10.83
C THR A 166 -3.03 -7.97 11.85
N ALA A 167 -4.14 -7.35 12.25
CA ALA A 167 -5.11 -7.94 13.16
C ALA A 167 -5.78 -9.18 12.55
N VAL A 168 -5.77 -10.30 13.28
CA VAL A 168 -6.45 -11.55 12.86
C VAL A 168 -7.80 -11.76 13.56
N SER A 169 -8.14 -10.90 14.51
CA SER A 169 -9.34 -10.99 15.34
C SER A 169 -9.90 -9.60 15.64
N GLY A 170 -11.21 -9.51 15.83
CA GLY A 170 -11.89 -8.26 16.17
C GLY A 170 -12.32 -7.45 14.94
N LYS A 171 -13.13 -6.42 15.17
CA LYS A 171 -13.54 -5.47 14.13
C LYS A 171 -12.42 -4.46 13.93
N SER A 172 -11.88 -4.39 12.71
CA SER A 172 -10.94 -3.33 12.32
C SER A 172 -11.67 -2.32 11.45
N GLU A 173 -11.38 -1.04 11.67
CA GLU A 173 -11.90 0.04 10.81
C GLU A 173 -11.41 -0.15 9.39
N ILE A 174 -12.29 -0.03 8.41
CA ILE A 174 -11.93 -0.06 6.99
C ILE A 174 -11.65 1.37 6.54
N VAL A 175 -10.50 1.58 5.92
CA VAL A 175 -9.99 2.89 5.49
C VAL A 175 -9.58 2.84 4.01
N VAL A 176 -9.61 4.01 3.36
CA VAL A 176 -8.97 4.22 2.06
C VAL A 176 -7.71 5.04 2.26
N VAL A 177 -6.58 4.55 1.74
CA VAL A 177 -5.26 5.20 1.86
C VAL A 177 -4.50 5.10 0.54
N SER A 178 -3.50 5.94 0.32
CA SER A 178 -2.60 5.78 -0.84
C SER A 178 -1.77 4.49 -0.74
N GLY A 179 -1.47 3.85 -1.87
CA GLY A 179 -0.68 2.63 -2.00
C GLY A 179 0.75 2.79 -1.48
N HIS A 180 1.36 3.93 -1.80
CA HIS A 180 2.68 4.31 -1.34
C HIS A 180 2.67 5.71 -0.70
N THR A 181 3.50 5.93 0.33
CA THR A 181 3.76 7.30 0.82
C THR A 181 4.82 7.93 -0.05
N SER A 182 4.58 9.14 -0.58
CA SER A 182 5.62 9.84 -1.33
C SER A 182 6.89 9.98 -0.46
N PRO A 183 8.10 9.77 -1.02
CA PRO A 183 9.34 9.89 -0.28
C PRO A 183 9.37 11.22 0.46
N SER A 184 9.59 11.19 1.78
CA SER A 184 9.63 12.43 2.55
C SER A 184 10.68 13.34 1.91
N ARG A 185 10.30 14.54 1.45
CA ARG A 185 11.26 15.52 0.88
C ARG A 185 12.24 16.08 1.93
N LYS A 186 12.29 15.48 3.12
CA LYS A 186 13.11 15.91 4.27
C LYS A 186 14.63 15.83 4.04
N PRO A 187 15.21 14.92 3.23
CA PRO A 187 16.66 14.92 2.99
C PRO A 187 17.17 16.18 2.28
N TRP A 188 16.35 16.80 1.42
CA TRP A 188 16.78 17.93 0.61
C TRP A 188 16.98 19.23 1.42
N PHE A 189 16.18 19.44 2.48
CA PHE A 189 16.33 20.60 3.36
C PHE A 189 17.62 20.54 4.20
N ILE A 190 18.06 19.35 4.57
CA ILE A 190 19.32 19.15 5.32
C ILE A 190 20.52 19.42 4.40
N GLY A 191 20.48 18.94 3.15
CA GLY A 191 21.54 19.19 2.17
C GLY A 191 21.66 20.66 1.74
N GLY A 192 20.53 21.32 1.49
CA GLY A 192 20.50 22.73 1.09
C GLY A 192 20.99 23.69 2.18
N GLY A 193 20.63 23.43 3.45
CA GLY A 193 21.09 24.23 4.58
C GLY A 193 22.60 24.14 4.81
N ILE A 194 23.18 22.95 4.71
CA ILE A 194 24.63 22.73 4.86
C ILE A 194 25.39 23.40 3.70
N PHE A 195 24.89 23.31 2.47
CA PHE A 195 25.50 23.95 1.31
C PHE A 195 25.50 25.49 1.44
N LEU A 196 24.38 26.09 1.85
CA LEU A 196 24.29 27.54 2.04
C LEU A 196 25.21 28.04 3.15
N LEU A 197 25.33 27.30 4.26
CA LEU A 197 26.27 27.63 5.34
C LEU A 197 27.73 27.53 4.87
N ALA A 198 28.08 26.52 4.08
CA ALA A 198 29.42 26.37 3.51
C ALA A 198 29.76 27.52 2.55
N VAL A 199 28.82 27.92 1.68
CA VAL A 199 29.00 29.04 0.76
C VAL A 199 29.14 30.37 1.51
N ALA A 200 28.31 30.61 2.53
CA ALA A 200 28.39 31.81 3.36
C ALA A 200 29.72 31.89 4.12
N ALA A 201 30.17 30.79 4.72
CA ALA A 201 31.46 30.71 5.41
C ALA A 201 32.64 30.97 4.46
N LEU A 202 32.64 30.34 3.28
CA LEU A 202 33.67 30.54 2.27
C LEU A 202 33.72 32.00 1.79
N TRP A 203 32.56 32.63 1.59
CA TRP A 203 32.47 34.02 1.19
C TRP A 203 32.99 34.99 2.25
N VAL A 204 32.69 34.75 3.54
CA VAL A 204 33.23 35.52 4.66
C VAL A 204 34.75 35.39 4.74
N ILE A 205 35.30 34.19 4.59
CA ILE A 205 36.75 33.93 4.59
C ILE A 205 37.42 34.69 3.44
N VAL A 206 36.91 34.57 2.21
CA VAL A 206 37.46 35.25 1.03
C VAL A 206 37.41 36.78 1.20
N ARG A 207 36.32 37.33 1.75
CA ARG A 207 36.22 38.77 2.05
C ARG A 207 37.24 39.24 3.07
N ARG A 208 37.46 38.48 4.15
CA ARG A 208 38.46 38.83 5.18
C ARG A 208 39.89 38.78 4.62
N VAL A 209 40.23 37.77 3.84
CA VAL A 209 41.56 37.65 3.21
C VAL A 209 41.81 38.79 2.21
N ARG A 210 40.81 39.17 1.41
CA ARG A 210 40.93 40.31 0.48
C ARG A 210 41.11 41.66 1.21
N LYS A 211 40.39 41.88 2.31
CA LYS A 211 40.51 43.11 3.11
C LYS A 211 41.86 43.23 3.81
N ALA A 212 42.40 42.12 4.33
CA ALA A 212 43.74 42.09 4.94
C ALA A 212 44.87 42.35 3.93
N ARG A 213 44.72 41.87 2.69
CA ARG A 213 45.68 42.15 1.60
C ARG A 213 45.66 43.58 1.08
N SER A 214 44.55 44.31 1.26
CA SER A 214 44.39 45.68 0.76
C SER A 214 44.83 46.75 1.76
N ALA A 215 45.20 46.38 2.99
CA ALA A 215 45.62 47.27 4.06
C ALA A 215 47.13 47.22 4.35
N GLY A 216 47.90 46.54 3.49
CA GLY A 216 49.36 46.34 3.62
C GLY A 216 50.21 47.00 2.53
N THR A 217 49.68 48.02 1.85
CA THR A 217 50.41 48.90 0.93
C THR A 217 50.29 50.33 1.38
#